data_AF-A0A351BLS7-F1
#
_entry.id   AF-A0A351BLS7-F1
#
_cell.length_a   1.000
_cell.length_b   1.000
_cell.length_c   1.000
_cell.angle_alpha   90.00
_cell.angle_beta   90.00
_cell.angle_gamma   90.00
#
_symmetry.space_group_name_H-M   'P 1'
#
loop_
_entity.id
_entity.type
_entity.pdbx_description
1 polymer ?
#
loop_
_entity_poly.entity_id
_entity_poly.type
_entity_poly.pdbx_seq_one_letter_code
_entity_poly.pdbx_strand_id
1 'polypeptide(L)'
;RLRPGMFVAQVVGKSMEPAIPDGAYCLFRSPVEGTRQGRTVLVQLRDITDPETSQRYTVKRYESEKATDGDSWRHTRITLKPANPAFDPIVLSGADDQQLQVIAEFIESLGAAN
;
A
#
# COMPACT_ATOMS: atom_id res chain seq x y z
N ARG A 1 -4.62 10.07 20.02
CA ARG A 1 -4.40 9.21 21.24
C ARG A 1 -4.06 7.81 20.77
N LEU A 2 -2.94 7.24 21.22
CA LEU A 2 -2.46 5.93 20.79
C LEU A 2 -3.43 4.79 21.20
N ARG A 3 -3.40 3.70 20.43
CA ARG A 3 -4.23 2.50 20.59
C ARG A 3 -3.39 1.24 20.35
N PRO A 4 -3.77 0.08 20.93
CA PRO A 4 -3.18 -1.19 20.55
C PRO A 4 -3.22 -1.40 19.03
N GLY A 5 -2.18 -2.03 18.48
CA GLY A 5 -2.02 -2.24 17.04
C GLY A 5 -1.45 -1.05 16.27
N MET A 6 -1.23 0.10 16.92
CA MET A 6 -0.46 1.21 16.34
C MET A 6 1.04 0.99 16.46
N PHE A 7 1.78 1.32 15.41
CA PHE A 7 3.25 1.26 15.38
C PHE A 7 3.82 2.30 14.43
N VAL A 8 5.11 2.61 14.60
CA VAL A 8 5.84 3.52 13.72
C VAL A 8 6.79 2.72 12.85
N ALA A 9 6.87 3.07 11.57
CA ALA A 9 7.90 2.59 10.66
C ALA A 9 8.42 3.76 9.83
N GLN A 10 9.71 3.72 9.49
CA GLN A 10 10.28 4.65 8.53
C GLN A 10 9.87 4.23 7.11
N VAL A 11 9.34 5.17 6.35
CA VAL A 11 9.05 4.99 4.92
C VAL A 11 10.23 5.53 4.13
N VAL A 12 10.74 4.71 3.21
CA VAL A 12 11.87 5.04 2.35
C VAL A 12 11.40 4.97 0.90
N GLY A 13 11.85 5.91 0.09
CA GLY A 13 11.39 6.10 -1.28
C GLY A 13 10.50 7.33 -1.44
N LYS A 14 10.39 7.77 -2.69
CA LYS A 14 9.72 8.99 -3.15
C LYS A 14 8.41 8.72 -3.87
N SER A 15 8.02 7.46 -4.07
CA SER A 15 6.75 7.10 -4.74
C SER A 15 5.50 7.64 -4.03
N MET A 16 5.58 8.02 -2.76
CA MET A 16 4.48 8.60 -2.01
C MET A 16 4.59 10.11 -1.78
N GLU A 17 5.58 10.78 -2.37
CA GLU A 17 5.69 12.24 -2.30
C GLU A 17 4.55 12.94 -3.09
N PRO A 18 4.06 14.11 -2.63
CA PRO A 18 4.44 14.83 -1.41
C PRO A 18 3.67 14.35 -0.17
N ALA A 19 2.76 13.38 -0.29
CA ALA A 19 1.90 12.94 0.81
C ALA A 19 2.68 12.28 1.96
N ILE A 20 3.72 11.51 1.63
CA ILE A 20 4.69 10.94 2.57
C ILE A 20 6.08 11.26 2.02
N PRO A 21 6.85 12.15 2.68
CA PRO A 21 8.22 12.45 2.29
C PRO A 21 9.13 11.23 2.43
N ASP A 22 10.16 11.16 1.59
CA ASP A 22 11.22 10.18 1.75
C ASP A 22 11.88 10.28 3.14
N GLY A 23 12.12 9.13 3.77
CA GLY A 23 12.69 9.02 5.10
C GLY A 23 11.74 9.37 6.26
N ALA A 24 10.46 9.67 6.00
CA ALA A 24 9.50 10.02 7.03
C ALA A 24 9.16 8.84 7.95
N TYR A 25 9.10 9.08 9.26
CA TYR A 25 8.51 8.15 10.22
C TYR A 25 6.99 8.28 10.18
N CYS A 26 6.32 7.19 9.85
CA CYS A 26 4.87 7.16 9.70
C CYS A 26 4.23 6.31 10.79
N LEU A 27 3.14 6.81 11.36
CA LEU A 27 2.27 6.06 12.26
C LEU A 27 1.31 5.21 11.43
N PHE A 28 1.25 3.93 11.76
CA PHE A 28 0.35 2.95 11.16
C PHE A 28 -0.57 2.34 12.22
N ARG A 29 -1.69 1.74 11.78
CA ARG A 29 -2.59 0.95 12.63
C ARG A 29 -2.95 -0.39 11.98
N SER A 30 -2.84 -1.46 12.76
CA SER A 30 -3.24 -2.83 12.41
C SER A 30 -4.26 -3.39 13.41
N PRO A 31 -5.20 -4.26 13.00
CA PRO A 31 -5.51 -4.60 11.61
C PRO A 31 -6.16 -3.43 10.88
N VAL A 32 -6.23 -3.53 9.55
CA VAL A 32 -7.02 -2.61 8.75
C VAL A 32 -8.50 -2.96 8.96
N GLU A 33 -9.21 -2.09 9.66
CA GLU A 33 -10.66 -2.23 9.85
C GLU A 33 -11.42 -1.57 8.68
N GLY A 34 -12.49 -2.23 8.23
CA GLY A 34 -13.35 -1.77 7.14
C GLY A 34 -12.77 -1.99 5.74
N THR A 35 -13.18 -1.14 4.79
CA THR A 35 -12.70 -1.22 3.41
C THR A 35 -11.24 -0.76 3.30
N ARG A 36 -10.47 -1.41 2.42
CA ARG A 36 -9.12 -0.97 2.02
C ARG A 36 -9.18 0.11 0.93
N GLN A 37 -10.32 0.25 0.25
CA GLN A 37 -10.49 1.08 -0.92
C GLN A 37 -10.13 2.55 -0.66
N GLY A 38 -9.24 3.10 -1.47
CA GLY A 38 -8.81 4.49 -1.44
C GLY A 38 -7.89 4.85 -0.28
N ARG A 39 -7.52 3.90 0.59
CA ARG A 39 -6.67 4.13 1.77
C ARG A 39 -5.21 3.94 1.44
N THR A 40 -4.35 4.75 2.04
CA THR A 40 -2.91 4.49 2.07
C THR A 40 -2.62 3.37 3.06
N VAL A 41 -1.94 2.32 2.60
CA VAL A 41 -1.72 1.10 3.38
C VAL A 41 -0.28 0.62 3.25
N LEU A 42 0.22 -0.01 4.31
CA LEU A 42 1.42 -0.83 4.28
C LEU A 42 1.05 -2.23 3.79
N VAL A 43 1.71 -2.66 2.72
CA VAL A 43 1.46 -3.92 2.04
C VAL A 43 2.74 -4.74 1.99
N GLN A 44 2.62 -6.04 2.25
CA GLN A 44 3.63 -7.04 1.92
C GLN A 44 3.29 -7.68 0.57
N LEU A 45 4.21 -7.59 -0.39
CA LEU A 45 4.16 -8.26 -1.68
C LEU A 45 4.75 -9.67 -1.55
N ARG A 46 4.11 -10.66 -2.18
CA ARG A 46 4.56 -12.07 -2.10
C ARG A 46 5.51 -12.44 -3.23
N ASP A 47 5.06 -12.21 -4.47
CA ASP A 47 5.72 -12.74 -5.67
C ASP A 47 6.53 -11.68 -6.42
N ILE A 48 6.35 -10.40 -6.06
CA ILE A 48 7.05 -9.27 -6.65
C ILE A 48 7.69 -8.40 -5.57
N THR A 49 8.58 -7.51 -5.99
CA THR A 49 9.15 -6.46 -5.14
C THR A 49 8.67 -5.09 -5.60
N ASP A 50 8.69 -4.13 -4.67
CA ASP A 50 8.48 -2.73 -4.98
C ASP A 50 9.56 -2.26 -5.99
N PRO A 51 9.18 -1.74 -7.17
CA PRO A 51 10.15 -1.41 -8.22
C PRO A 51 11.16 -0.32 -7.85
N GLU A 52 10.79 0.54 -6.90
CA GLU A 52 11.65 1.63 -6.43
C GLU A 52 12.71 1.12 -5.45
N THR A 53 12.29 0.34 -4.45
CA THR A 53 13.15 -0.05 -3.32
C THR A 53 13.73 -1.45 -3.44
N SER A 54 13.24 -2.27 -4.39
CA SER A 54 13.52 -3.71 -4.47
C SER A 54 13.17 -4.49 -3.20
N GLN A 55 12.30 -3.95 -2.35
CA GLN A 55 11.85 -4.58 -1.10
C GLN A 55 10.48 -5.25 -1.26
N ARG A 56 10.14 -6.14 -0.32
CA ARG A 56 8.81 -6.79 -0.28
C ARG A 56 7.73 -5.97 0.39
N TYR A 57 8.07 -4.88 1.08
CA TYR A 57 7.10 -4.01 1.72
C TYR A 57 6.98 -2.71 0.94
N THR A 58 5.75 -2.23 0.77
CA THR A 58 5.48 -0.96 0.09
C THR A 58 4.33 -0.22 0.78
N VAL A 59 4.38 1.11 0.71
CA VAL A 59 3.27 1.98 1.12
C VAL A 59 2.68 2.59 -0.13
N LYS A 60 1.40 2.36 -0.37
CA LYS A 60 0.67 2.85 -1.56
C LYS A 60 -0.79 3.07 -1.24
N ARG A 61 -1.49 3.86 -2.07
CA ARG A 61 -2.94 3.97 -2.02
C ARG A 61 -3.57 2.72 -2.66
N TYR A 62 -4.35 1.97 -1.89
CA TYR A 62 -4.99 0.74 -2.36
C TYR A 62 -6.27 1.04 -3.11
N GLU A 63 -6.40 0.50 -4.31
CA GLU A 63 -7.66 0.46 -5.05
C GLU A 63 -7.89 -0.95 -5.57
N SER A 64 -9.12 -1.45 -5.44
CA SER A 64 -9.56 -2.68 -6.06
C SER A 64 -10.82 -2.47 -6.87
N GLU A 65 -10.89 -3.18 -8.00
CA GLU A 65 -12.05 -3.24 -8.86
C GLU A 65 -12.32 -4.70 -9.23
N LYS A 66 -13.59 -5.03 -9.43
CA LYS A 66 -13.95 -6.37 -9.90
C LYS A 66 -13.83 -6.37 -11.42
N ALA A 67 -12.83 -7.06 -11.95
CA ALA A 67 -12.64 -7.24 -13.38
C ALA A 67 -13.41 -8.47 -13.87
N THR A 68 -14.05 -8.35 -15.02
CA THR A 68 -14.74 -9.45 -15.72
C THR A 68 -13.93 -9.80 -16.95
N ASP A 69 -13.56 -11.07 -17.10
CA ASP A 69 -13.00 -11.60 -18.33
C ASP A 69 -14.08 -12.44 -19.03
N GLY A 70 -14.69 -11.87 -20.08
CA GLY A 70 -15.75 -12.51 -20.86
C GLY A 70 -16.94 -13.02 -20.02
N ASP A 71 -17.48 -14.16 -20.45
CA ASP A 71 -18.79 -14.66 -20.04
C ASP A 71 -18.81 -15.45 -18.71
N SER A 72 -17.69 -15.62 -18.00
CA SER A 72 -17.74 -16.54 -16.83
C SER A 72 -16.74 -16.35 -15.69
N TRP A 73 -15.75 -15.44 -15.74
CA TRP A 73 -14.82 -15.30 -14.61
C TRP A 73 -14.65 -13.85 -14.14
N ARG A 74 -14.85 -13.63 -12.84
CA ARG A 74 -14.68 -12.33 -12.16
C ARG A 74 -13.46 -12.41 -11.26
N HIS A 75 -12.35 -11.79 -11.63
CA HIS A 75 -11.18 -11.66 -10.75
C HIS A 75 -11.11 -10.24 -10.17
N THR A 76 -10.46 -10.08 -9.03
CA THR A 76 -10.22 -8.74 -8.47
C THR A 76 -8.92 -8.20 -9.07
N ARG A 77 -8.97 -6.98 -9.61
CA ARG A 77 -7.77 -6.23 -9.98
C ARG A 77 -7.44 -5.30 -8.83
N ILE A 78 -6.23 -5.41 -8.30
CA ILE A 78 -5.72 -4.50 -7.27
C ILE A 78 -4.69 -3.57 -7.92
N THR A 79 -4.83 -2.27 -7.66
CA THR A 79 -3.87 -1.25 -8.04
C THR A 79 -3.35 -0.58 -6.78
N LEU A 80 -2.04 -0.67 -6.57
CA LEU A 80 -1.33 0.06 -5.53
C LEU A 80 -0.76 1.33 -6.15
N LYS A 81 -1.45 2.44 -5.93
CA LYS A 81 -1.13 3.73 -6.56
C LYS A 81 -0.09 4.52 -5.77
N PRO A 82 0.97 5.02 -6.42
CA PRO A 82 1.81 6.06 -5.85
C PRO A 82 1.01 7.36 -5.70
N ALA A 83 1.45 8.23 -4.79
CA ALA A 83 0.98 9.61 -4.75
C ALA A 83 1.83 10.51 -5.67
N ASN A 84 3.04 10.07 -5.99
CA ASN A 84 3.95 10.77 -6.88
C ASN A 84 3.72 10.31 -8.34
N PRO A 85 3.32 11.20 -9.27
CA PRO A 85 3.03 10.85 -10.66
C PRO A 85 4.27 10.45 -11.48
N ALA A 86 5.48 10.64 -10.95
CA ALA A 86 6.71 10.15 -11.58
C ALA A 86 6.93 8.63 -11.45
N PHE A 87 6.05 7.94 -10.71
CA PHE A 87 6.13 6.51 -10.47
C PHE A 87 4.91 5.80 -11.03
N ASP A 88 5.11 4.61 -11.57
CA ASP A 88 4.03 3.79 -12.10
C ASP A 88 3.26 3.06 -10.98
N PRO A 89 1.94 2.86 -11.14
CA PRO A 89 1.17 2.00 -10.25
C PRO A 89 1.64 0.54 -10.31
N ILE A 90 1.61 -0.15 -9.16
CA ILE A 90 1.78 -1.60 -9.12
C ILE A 90 0.40 -2.23 -9.34
N VAL A 91 0.24 -2.93 -10.47
CA VAL A 91 -1.02 -3.58 -10.85
C VAL A 91 -0.89 -5.08 -10.62
N LEU A 92 -1.84 -5.63 -9.87
CA LEU A 92 -1.93 -7.02 -9.49
C LEU A 92 -3.26 -7.58 -10.01
N SER A 93 -3.16 -8.57 -10.89
CA SER A 93 -4.31 -9.27 -11.48
C SER A 93 -4.18 -10.75 -11.14
N GLY A 94 -5.22 -11.33 -10.54
CA GLY A 94 -5.21 -12.74 -10.17
C GLY A 94 -6.50 -13.19 -9.50
N ALA A 95 -6.77 -14.50 -9.58
CA ALA A 95 -8.00 -15.10 -9.10
C ALA A 95 -8.15 -15.07 -7.56
N ASP A 96 -7.06 -14.85 -6.81
CA ASP A 96 -7.10 -14.81 -5.35
C ASP A 96 -6.30 -13.62 -4.77
N ASP A 97 -6.80 -13.10 -3.63
CA ASP A 97 -6.17 -12.11 -2.74
C ASP A 97 -4.78 -12.54 -2.18
N GLN A 98 -4.17 -13.59 -2.72
CA GLN A 98 -2.92 -14.19 -2.26
C GLN A 98 -1.65 -13.43 -2.71
N GLN A 99 -1.74 -12.53 -3.70
CA GLN A 99 -0.55 -11.83 -4.23
C GLN A 99 0.04 -10.80 -3.26
N LEU A 100 -0.74 -10.37 -2.27
CA LEU A 100 -0.30 -9.44 -1.24
C LEU A 100 -0.96 -9.71 0.11
N GLN A 101 -0.39 -9.11 1.15
CA GLN A 101 -1.02 -9.00 2.46
C GLN A 101 -1.04 -7.54 2.88
N VAL A 102 -2.21 -7.02 3.22
CA VAL A 102 -2.32 -5.68 3.81
C VAL A 102 -2.06 -5.79 5.31
N ILE A 103 -1.02 -5.09 5.78
CA ILE A 103 -0.52 -5.18 7.15
C ILE A 103 -1.19 -4.15 8.05
N ALA A 104 -1.24 -2.90 7.57
CA ALA A 104 -1.71 -1.77 8.37
C ALA A 104 -2.15 -0.60 7.48
N GLU A 105 -2.97 0.27 8.04
CA GLU A 105 -3.33 1.54 7.41
C GLU A 105 -2.40 2.66 7.87
N PHE A 106 -2.07 3.58 6.96
CA PHE A 106 -1.37 4.81 7.31
C PHE A 106 -2.33 5.75 8.06
N ILE A 107 -1.84 6.32 9.16
CA ILE A 107 -2.59 7.27 10.00
C ILE A 107 -2.06 8.69 9.80
N GLU A 108 -0.75 8.90 10.01
CA GLU A 108 -0.11 10.21 9.89
C GLU A 108 1.40 10.10 9.66
N SER A 109 1.97 11.11 9.02
CA SER A 109 3.43 11.30 8.92
C SER A 109 3.89 12.16 10.09
N LEU A 110 4.92 11.70 10.80
CA LEU A 110 5.49 12.37 11.97
C LEU A 110 6.70 13.26 11.62
N GLY A 111 7.14 13.25 10.36
CA GLY A 111 8.35 13.92 9.87
C GLY A 111 9.56 12.98 9.70
N ALA A 112 10.63 13.48 9.09
CA ALA A 112 11.91 12.76 8.97
C ALA A 112 12.77 13.00 10.22
N ALA A 113 13.67 12.07 10.54
CA ALA A 113 14.73 12.35 11.52
C ALA A 113 15.67 13.41 10.93
N ASN A 114 15.88 14.49 11.67
CA ASN A 114 16.86 15.53 11.36
C ASN A 114 18.28 14.98 11.37
#